data_AF-A0A8E2AKY6-F1
#
_entry.id   AF-A0A8E2AKY6-F1
#
_cell.length_a   1.000
_cell.length_b   1.000
_cell.length_c   1.000
_cell.angle_alpha   90.00
_cell.angle_beta   90.00
_cell.angle_gamma   90.00
#
_symmetry.space_group_name_H-M   'P 1'
#
loop_
_entity.id
_entity.type
_entity.pdbx_description
1 polymer ?
#
loop_
_entity_poly.entity_id
_entity_poly.type
_entity_poly.pdbx_seq_one_letter_code
_entity_poly.pdbx_strand_id
1 'polypeptide(L)'
;MSTDPYHAVQQEIQTSLQTASTLRASFLRIRSTARDDSEELIWARNELKATLAALEADLEDLEESVKIVESTGARMFGLEESEVMQRRQYVTHVRREIEGMRAEVESESGASRSRPHSRLGPPSPHIGNDSLKTEDVDSQAEWAMQEQQMMIHQQDETIDTISGTLSTLAEQAGLMGREIGEHNEMLGDLERGVDQTDTKLDTAMQRMRKFIRQTEETKSGWCIVILIIVLMVLLLAVILV
;
A
#
# COMPACT_ATOMS: atom_id res chain seq x y z
N MET A 1 -0.48 32.64 11.08
CA MET A 1 -0.26 31.21 11.39
C MET A 1 0.03 30.55 10.06
N SER A 2 1.21 29.95 9.91
CA SER A 2 1.57 29.27 8.66
C SER A 2 0.76 27.98 8.61
N THR A 3 -0.13 27.83 7.64
CA THR A 3 -0.88 26.59 7.41
C THR A 3 0.10 25.48 7.10
N ASP A 4 -0.06 24.31 7.73
CA ASP A 4 0.78 23.16 7.45
C ASP A 4 0.56 22.68 6.00
N PRO A 5 1.61 22.68 5.15
CA PRO A 5 1.48 22.24 3.74
C PRO A 5 1.19 20.74 3.61
N TYR A 6 1.40 19.95 4.65
CA TYR A 6 1.20 18.49 4.65
C TYR A 6 -0.18 18.09 4.09
N HIS A 7 -1.25 18.75 4.52
CA HIS A 7 -2.59 18.36 4.10
C HIS A 7 -2.90 18.67 2.63
N ALA A 8 -2.27 19.70 2.07
CA ALA A 8 -2.40 20.00 0.64
C ALA A 8 -1.72 18.91 -0.20
N VAL A 9 -0.48 18.56 0.15
CA VAL A 9 0.28 17.48 -0.50
C VAL A 9 -0.44 16.14 -0.32
N GLN A 10 -1.02 15.89 0.86
CA GLN A 10 -1.82 14.70 1.11
C GLN A 10 -3.01 14.60 0.13
N GLN A 11 -3.74 15.69 -0.10
CA GLN A 11 -4.86 15.73 -1.04
C GLN A 11 -4.42 15.55 -2.50
N GLU A 12 -3.28 16.11 -2.87
CA GLU A 12 -2.68 15.93 -4.20
C GLU A 12 -2.31 14.45 -4.43
N ILE A 13 -1.63 13.83 -3.48
CA ILE A 13 -1.28 12.39 -3.53
C ILE A 13 -2.55 11.53 -3.62
N GLN A 14 -3.60 11.84 -2.85
CA GLN A 14 -4.88 11.12 -2.94
C GLN A 14 -5.50 11.20 -4.33
N THR A 15 -5.46 12.38 -4.95
CA THR A 15 -6.00 12.60 -6.31
C THR A 15 -5.17 11.86 -7.36
N SER A 16 -3.85 11.91 -7.24
CA SER A 16 -2.93 11.18 -8.12
C SER A 16 -3.09 9.66 -7.96
N LEU A 17 -3.31 9.16 -6.74
CA LEU A 17 -3.55 7.74 -6.46
C LEU A 17 -4.88 7.26 -7.07
N GLN A 18 -5.93 8.07 -7.00
CA GLN A 18 -7.20 7.79 -7.70
C GLN A 18 -7.00 7.70 -9.21
N THR A 19 -6.21 8.61 -9.77
CA THR A 19 -5.87 8.60 -11.20
C THR A 19 -5.10 7.32 -11.58
N ALA A 20 -4.08 6.94 -10.80
CA ALA A 20 -3.32 5.71 -10.99
C ALA A 20 -4.21 4.45 -10.89
N SER A 21 -5.16 4.42 -9.95
CA SER A 21 -6.12 3.31 -9.82
C SER A 21 -7.02 3.16 -11.05
N THR A 22 -7.46 4.28 -11.62
CA THR A 22 -8.28 4.31 -12.84
C THR A 22 -7.47 3.83 -14.05
N LEU A 23 -6.22 4.28 -14.17
CA LEU A 23 -5.30 3.82 -15.21
C LEU A 23 -4.99 2.32 -15.08
N ARG A 24 -4.82 1.82 -13.85
CA ARG A 24 -4.64 0.38 -13.57
C ARG A 24 -5.85 -0.44 -14.00
N ALA A 25 -7.07 -0.02 -13.64
CA ALA A 25 -8.28 -0.71 -14.07
C ALA A 25 -8.40 -0.75 -15.60
N SER A 26 -8.09 0.37 -16.26
CA SER A 26 -8.06 0.45 -17.73
C SER A 26 -7.01 -0.48 -18.33
N PHE A 27 -5.79 -0.50 -17.79
CA PHE A 27 -4.71 -1.39 -18.22
C PHE A 27 -5.10 -2.88 -18.12
N LEU A 28 -5.65 -3.29 -16.96
CA LEU A 28 -6.09 -4.68 -16.75
C LEU A 28 -7.20 -5.09 -17.73
N ARG A 29 -8.12 -4.17 -18.04
CA ARG A 29 -9.20 -4.36 -19.02
C ARG A 29 -8.67 -4.49 -20.45
N ILE A 30 -7.84 -3.54 -20.90
CA ILE A 30 -7.27 -3.56 -22.25
C ILE A 30 -6.49 -4.85 -22.45
N ARG A 31 -5.75 -5.32 -21.44
CA ARG A 31 -5.06 -6.60 -21.48
C ARG A 31 -6.02 -7.80 -21.62
N SER A 32 -7.16 -7.80 -20.92
CA SER A 32 -8.10 -8.93 -21.03
C SER A 32 -8.72 -9.07 -22.42
N THR A 33 -8.81 -7.97 -23.16
CA THR A 33 -9.53 -7.91 -24.45
C THR A 33 -8.59 -7.83 -25.66
N ALA A 34 -7.44 -7.17 -25.54
CA ALA A 34 -6.51 -6.92 -26.62
C ALA A 34 -5.42 -8.00 -26.75
N ARG A 35 -4.73 -8.03 -27.90
CA ARG A 35 -3.49 -8.79 -28.06
C ARG A 35 -2.35 -8.10 -27.30
N ASP A 36 -1.38 -8.88 -26.79
CA ASP A 36 -0.26 -8.39 -25.96
C ASP A 36 0.56 -7.25 -26.59
N ASP A 37 0.58 -7.12 -27.92
CA ASP A 37 1.32 -6.07 -28.64
C ASP A 37 0.43 -4.90 -29.11
N SER A 38 -0.76 -4.70 -28.54
CA SER A 38 -1.58 -3.55 -28.91
C SER A 38 -0.90 -2.24 -28.47
N GLU A 39 -0.88 -1.24 -29.36
CA GLU A 39 -0.33 0.09 -29.07
C GLU A 39 -1.02 0.73 -27.85
N GLU A 40 -2.32 0.45 -27.69
CA GLU A 40 -3.14 0.85 -26.54
C GLU A 40 -2.65 0.26 -25.22
N LEU A 41 -2.24 -1.02 -25.19
CA LEU A 41 -1.72 -1.66 -23.98
C LEU A 41 -0.34 -1.09 -23.62
N ILE A 42 0.51 -0.87 -24.62
CA ILE A 42 1.84 -0.27 -24.43
C ILE A 42 1.70 1.16 -23.89
N TRP A 43 0.79 1.95 -24.46
CA TRP A 43 0.49 3.30 -24.01
C TRP A 43 -0.04 3.29 -22.56
N ALA A 44 -1.09 2.51 -22.28
CA ALA A 44 -1.69 2.44 -20.94
C ALA A 44 -0.68 1.98 -19.87
N ARG A 45 0.19 1.03 -20.21
CA ARG A 45 1.27 0.57 -19.32
C ARG A 45 2.28 1.67 -19.04
N ASN A 46 2.74 2.39 -20.06
CA ASN A 46 3.74 3.44 -19.91
C ASN A 46 3.18 4.62 -19.12
N GLU A 47 1.93 4.99 -19.38
CA GLU A 47 1.22 6.05 -18.65
C GLU A 47 1.07 5.69 -17.16
N LEU A 48 0.64 4.46 -16.86
CA LEU A 48 0.56 3.98 -15.49
C LEU A 48 1.95 3.98 -14.81
N LYS A 49 3.00 3.57 -15.51
CA LYS A 49 4.37 3.62 -14.96
C LYS A 49 4.83 5.05 -14.67
N ALA A 50 4.54 6.00 -15.57
CA ALA A 50 4.91 7.40 -15.40
C ALA A 50 4.18 8.03 -14.20
N THR A 51 2.87 7.78 -14.07
CA THR A 51 2.08 8.26 -12.93
C THR A 51 2.51 7.65 -11.61
N LEU A 52 2.83 6.34 -11.56
CA LEU A 52 3.36 5.70 -10.35
C LEU A 52 4.74 6.24 -9.96
N ALA A 53 5.61 6.55 -10.93
CA ALA A 53 6.91 7.15 -10.65
C ALA A 53 6.80 8.58 -10.09
N ALA A 54 5.86 9.38 -10.59
CA ALA A 54 5.57 10.71 -10.04
C ALA A 54 5.04 10.61 -8.60
N LEU A 55 4.08 9.71 -8.35
CA LEU A 55 3.56 9.43 -7.01
C LEU A 55 4.64 8.95 -6.02
N GLU A 56 5.59 8.14 -6.48
CA GLU A 56 6.70 7.65 -5.66
C GLU A 56 7.61 8.80 -5.21
N ALA A 57 7.90 9.75 -6.10
CA ALA A 57 8.67 10.95 -5.78
C ALA A 57 7.93 11.86 -4.78
N ASP A 58 6.65 12.16 -5.04
CA ASP A 58 5.83 12.99 -4.13
C ASP A 58 5.73 12.35 -2.72
N LEU A 59 5.65 11.02 -2.66
CA LEU A 59 5.60 10.28 -1.41
C LEU A 59 6.94 10.27 -0.65
N GLU A 60 8.07 10.23 -1.36
CA GLU A 60 9.41 10.30 -0.76
C GLU A 60 9.62 11.66 -0.07
N ASP A 61 9.22 12.75 -0.72
CA ASP A 61 9.24 14.09 -0.13
C ASP A 61 8.34 14.17 1.12
N LEU A 62 7.15 13.57 1.06
CA LEU A 62 6.23 13.51 2.20
C LEU A 62 6.82 12.69 3.36
N GLU A 63 7.46 11.56 3.08
CA GLU A 63 8.12 10.73 4.09
C GLU A 63 9.26 11.49 4.78
N GLU A 64 10.10 12.18 4.01
CA GLU A 64 11.18 12.99 4.56
C GLU A 64 10.62 14.07 5.50
N SER A 65 9.52 14.72 5.11
CA SER A 65 8.85 15.71 5.95
C SER A 65 8.39 15.13 7.30
N VAL A 66 7.79 13.93 7.28
CA VAL A 66 7.32 13.23 8.50
C VAL A 66 8.52 12.85 9.36
N LYS A 67 9.59 12.35 8.77
CA LYS A 67 10.82 11.97 9.48
C LYS A 67 11.50 13.17 10.16
N ILE A 68 11.49 14.34 9.50
CA ILE A 68 12.00 15.58 10.10
C ILE A 68 11.19 15.95 11.35
N VAL A 69 9.86 15.86 11.26
CA VAL A 69 8.95 16.12 12.38
C VAL A 69 9.17 15.13 13.53
N GLU A 70 9.33 13.83 13.23
CA GLU A 70 9.62 12.80 14.24
C GLU A 70 10.98 13.03 14.93
N SER A 71 12.01 13.39 14.18
CA SER A 71 13.37 13.57 14.74
C SER A 71 13.55 14.84 15.56
N THR A 72 12.88 15.93 15.17
CA THR A 72 12.96 17.24 15.85
C THR A 72 11.95 17.34 17.00
N GLY A 73 10.91 16.51 16.97
CA GLY A 73 9.83 16.43 17.94
C GLY A 73 8.60 17.23 17.52
N ALA A 74 7.43 16.57 17.55
CA ALA A 74 6.13 17.12 17.12
C ALA A 74 5.80 18.48 17.73
N ARG A 75 6.15 18.65 19.02
CA ARG A 75 5.89 19.88 19.79
C ARG A 75 6.61 21.12 19.25
N MET A 76 7.76 20.98 18.59
CA MET A 76 8.45 22.14 17.98
C MET A 76 7.66 22.71 16.79
N PHE A 77 6.90 21.86 16.10
CA PHE A 77 6.04 22.24 14.99
C PHE A 77 4.59 22.52 15.41
N GLY A 78 4.29 22.45 16.71
CA GLY A 78 2.93 22.60 17.24
C GLY A 78 2.00 21.45 16.88
N LEU A 79 2.55 20.29 16.52
CA LEU A 79 1.81 19.08 16.15
C LEU A 79 1.64 18.16 17.37
N GLU A 80 0.54 17.43 17.38
CA GLU A 80 0.30 16.37 18.35
C GLU A 80 1.04 15.08 17.93
N GLU A 81 1.49 14.29 18.90
CA GLU A 81 2.18 13.02 18.61
C GLU A 81 1.25 12.04 17.88
N SER A 82 -0.05 12.08 18.19
CA SER A 82 -1.09 11.30 17.50
C SER A 82 -1.18 11.65 16.02
N GLU A 83 -1.06 12.93 15.68
CA GLU A 83 -1.06 13.40 14.30
C GLU A 83 0.16 12.90 13.53
N VAL A 84 1.36 12.99 14.11
CA VAL A 84 2.59 12.48 13.47
C VAL A 84 2.51 10.97 13.20
N MET A 85 1.93 10.21 14.14
CA MET A 85 1.65 8.79 13.93
C MET A 85 0.69 8.55 12.76
N GLN A 86 -0.38 9.34 12.63
CA GLN A 86 -1.30 9.26 11.49
C GLN A 86 -0.58 9.54 10.16
N ARG A 87 0.30 10.55 10.13
CA ARG A 87 1.09 10.87 8.92
C ARG A 87 1.99 9.71 8.51
N ARG A 88 2.68 9.08 9.47
CA ARG A 88 3.53 7.91 9.19
C ARG A 88 2.73 6.72 8.64
N GLN A 89 1.56 6.47 9.22
CA GLN A 89 0.69 5.38 8.76
C GLN A 89 0.18 5.62 7.34
N TYR A 90 -0.24 6.85 7.04
CA TYR A 90 -0.67 7.25 5.70
C TYR A 90 0.44 7.00 4.66
N VAL A 91 1.66 7.49 4.92
CA VAL A 91 2.82 7.29 4.02
C VAL A 91 3.08 5.80 3.79
N THR A 92 3.04 4.99 4.85
CA THR A 92 3.24 3.53 4.77
C THR A 92 2.17 2.83 3.92
N HIS A 93 0.91 3.26 4.05
CA HIS A 93 -0.20 2.72 3.28
C HIS A 93 -0.04 3.02 1.79
N VAL A 94 0.17 4.29 1.43
CA VAL A 94 0.31 4.72 0.03
C VAL A 94 1.52 4.03 -0.62
N ARG A 95 2.64 3.87 0.10
CA ARG A 95 3.81 3.13 -0.40
C ARG A 95 3.46 1.71 -0.81
N ARG A 96 2.72 0.98 0.05
CA ARG A 96 2.32 -0.40 -0.22
C ARG A 96 1.40 -0.49 -1.45
N GLU A 97 0.50 0.48 -1.62
CA GLU A 97 -0.37 0.54 -2.79
C GLU A 97 0.40 0.74 -4.09
N ILE A 98 1.34 1.71 -4.11
CA ILE A 98 2.21 1.97 -5.27
C ILE A 98 3.03 0.73 -5.62
N GLU A 99 3.64 0.10 -4.61
CA GLU A 99 4.44 -1.11 -4.80
C GLU A 99 3.59 -2.28 -5.35
N GLY A 100 2.37 -2.45 -4.85
CA GLY A 100 1.42 -3.44 -5.35
C GLY A 100 1.04 -3.20 -6.82
N MET A 101 0.68 -1.97 -7.18
CA MET A 101 0.36 -1.62 -8.56
C MET A 101 1.56 -1.81 -9.50
N ARG A 102 2.77 -1.47 -9.04
CA ARG A 102 4.01 -1.66 -9.81
C ARG A 102 4.32 -3.14 -10.04
N ALA A 103 4.21 -3.96 -8.99
CA ALA A 103 4.43 -5.41 -9.08
C ALA A 103 3.44 -6.08 -10.05
N GLU A 104 2.19 -5.63 -10.11
CA GLU A 104 1.20 -6.13 -11.07
C GLU A 104 1.54 -5.76 -12.52
N VAL A 105 2.06 -4.56 -12.74
CA VAL A 105 2.50 -4.12 -14.08
C VAL A 105 3.76 -4.88 -14.53
N GLU A 106 4.67 -5.18 -13.60
CA GLU A 106 5.95 -5.83 -13.91
C GLU A 106 5.85 -7.36 -14.02
N SER A 107 5.15 -8.03 -13.09
CA SER A 107 4.94 -9.49 -13.12
C SER A 107 4.21 -9.97 -14.37
N GLU A 108 3.31 -9.16 -14.89
CA GLU A 108 2.51 -9.47 -16.07
C GLU A 108 3.22 -9.09 -17.39
N SER A 109 4.43 -8.51 -17.32
CA SER A 109 5.32 -8.34 -18.47
C SER A 109 6.10 -9.62 -18.82
N GLY A 110 6.19 -10.57 -17.88
CA GLY A 110 6.95 -11.83 -18.04
C GLY A 110 6.09 -13.09 -18.20
N ALA A 111 4.79 -13.01 -17.91
CA ALA A 111 3.87 -14.14 -18.00
C ALA A 111 3.24 -14.23 -19.40
N SER A 112 4.01 -14.71 -20.38
CA SER A 112 3.47 -15.28 -21.62
C SER A 112 2.44 -16.37 -21.27
N ARG A 113 1.16 -15.98 -21.15
CA ARG A 113 0.07 -16.92 -20.95
C ARG A 113 -0.07 -17.73 -22.24
N SER A 114 0.37 -18.98 -22.15
CA SER A 114 0.04 -20.04 -23.08
C SER A 114 -1.49 -20.14 -23.19
N ARG A 115 -2.09 -19.43 -24.16
CA ARG A 115 -3.52 -19.57 -24.48
C ARG A 115 -3.71 -20.99 -25.04
N PRO A 116 -4.59 -21.83 -24.47
CA PRO A 116 -5.00 -23.06 -25.13
C PRO A 116 -5.73 -22.67 -26.41
N HIS A 117 -5.12 -22.98 -27.54
CA HIS A 117 -5.71 -22.85 -28.86
C HIS A 117 -6.95 -23.77 -28.93
N SER A 118 -8.14 -23.24 -28.70
CA SER A 118 -9.39 -23.87 -29.16
C SER A 118 -9.47 -23.67 -30.68
N ARG A 119 -8.75 -24.54 -31.39
CA ARG A 119 -8.92 -24.76 -32.83
C ARG A 119 -10.29 -25.38 -33.07
N LEU A 120 -11.27 -24.55 -33.40
CA LEU A 120 -12.51 -24.97 -34.05
C LEU A 120 -12.52 -24.30 -35.42
N GLY A 121 -11.97 -25.00 -36.41
CA GLY A 121 -12.18 -24.66 -37.81
C GLY A 121 -13.50 -25.26 -38.30
N PRO A 122 -14.18 -24.65 -39.27
CA PRO A 122 -15.11 -25.36 -40.14
C PRO A 122 -14.36 -25.89 -41.40
N PRO A 123 -14.78 -27.01 -41.98
CA PRO A 123 -14.16 -27.57 -43.18
C PRO A 123 -14.65 -26.83 -44.43
N SER A 124 -13.73 -26.57 -45.37
CA SER A 124 -14.06 -26.13 -46.74
C SER A 124 -14.77 -27.24 -47.52
N PRO A 125 -15.74 -26.90 -48.37
CA PRO A 125 -16.08 -27.71 -49.54
C PRO A 125 -15.60 -27.04 -50.83
N HIS A 126 -14.80 -27.76 -51.60
CA HIS A 126 -14.57 -27.51 -53.02
C HIS A 126 -15.88 -27.71 -53.80
N ILE A 127 -16.29 -26.76 -54.66
CA ILE A 127 -16.85 -27.02 -56.00
C ILE A 127 -16.46 -25.85 -56.91
N GLY A 128 -15.85 -26.13 -58.06
CA GLY A 128 -15.68 -25.17 -59.15
C GLY A 128 -16.87 -25.18 -60.11
N ASN A 129 -17.18 -24.05 -60.72
CA ASN A 129 -17.20 -23.91 -62.19
C ASN A 129 -17.44 -22.44 -62.57
N ASP A 130 -16.83 -22.09 -63.70
CA ASP A 130 -16.88 -20.86 -64.50
C ASP A 130 -18.29 -20.33 -64.82
N SER A 131 -18.54 -19.02 -64.62
CA SER A 131 -19.22 -18.13 -65.58
C SER A 131 -19.62 -16.76 -65.01
N LEU A 132 -19.26 -15.73 -65.79
CA LEU A 132 -19.97 -14.46 -66.04
C LEU A 132 -19.98 -13.36 -64.96
N LYS A 133 -19.38 -12.25 -65.39
CA LYS A 133 -19.20 -10.94 -64.77
C LYS A 133 -20.54 -10.22 -64.50
N THR A 134 -20.53 -9.40 -63.44
CA THR A 134 -21.37 -8.19 -63.18
C THR A 134 -22.40 -8.28 -62.04
N GLU A 135 -22.13 -9.01 -60.94
CA GLU A 135 -22.93 -8.94 -59.70
C GLU A 135 -22.08 -8.84 -58.40
N ASP A 136 -20.75 -8.71 -58.50
CA ASP A 136 -19.82 -8.78 -57.35
C ASP A 136 -19.72 -7.51 -56.48
N VAL A 137 -20.34 -6.40 -56.88
CA VAL A 137 -20.21 -5.12 -56.15
C VAL A 137 -21.21 -5.03 -55.00
N ASP A 138 -22.43 -5.55 -55.17
CA ASP A 138 -23.46 -5.55 -54.13
C ASP A 138 -23.18 -6.60 -53.05
N SER A 139 -22.72 -7.79 -53.43
CA SER A 139 -22.34 -8.86 -52.48
C SER A 139 -21.13 -8.49 -51.63
N GLN A 140 -20.15 -7.75 -52.19
CA GLN A 140 -19.03 -7.20 -51.44
C GLN A 140 -19.45 -6.08 -50.48
N ALA A 141 -20.42 -5.25 -50.87
CA ALA A 141 -20.98 -4.20 -50.01
C ALA A 141 -21.80 -4.80 -48.85
N GLU A 142 -22.60 -5.83 -49.11
CA GLU A 142 -23.35 -6.54 -48.07
C GLU A 142 -22.44 -7.25 -47.05
N TRP A 143 -21.35 -7.87 -47.51
CA TRP A 143 -20.33 -8.45 -46.64
C TRP A 143 -19.61 -7.39 -45.80
N ALA A 144 -19.23 -6.26 -46.40
CA ALA A 144 -18.60 -5.15 -45.68
C ALA A 144 -19.53 -4.57 -44.60
N MET A 145 -20.83 -4.45 -44.90
CA MET A 145 -21.84 -4.01 -43.93
C MET A 145 -22.03 -5.02 -42.79
N GLN A 146 -22.04 -6.32 -43.08
CA GLN A 146 -22.12 -7.37 -42.05
C GLN A 146 -20.87 -7.40 -41.16
N GLU A 147 -19.68 -7.19 -41.73
CA GLU A 147 -18.43 -7.09 -40.98
C GLU A 147 -18.40 -5.85 -40.09
N GLN A 148 -18.90 -4.72 -40.60
CA GLN A 148 -19.03 -3.48 -39.83
C GLN A 148 -20.08 -3.59 -38.72
N GLN A 149 -21.19 -4.32 -38.94
CA GLN A 149 -22.18 -4.61 -37.90
C GLN A 149 -21.63 -5.54 -36.80
N MET A 150 -20.85 -6.57 -37.16
CA MET A 150 -20.17 -7.40 -36.15
C MET A 150 -19.17 -6.59 -35.33
N MET A 151 -18.45 -5.65 -35.96
CA MET A 151 -17.51 -4.76 -35.28
C MET A 151 -18.23 -3.78 -34.33
N ILE A 152 -19.39 -3.26 -34.72
CA ILE A 152 -20.23 -2.37 -33.88
C ILE A 152 -20.84 -3.13 -32.71
N HIS A 153 -21.33 -4.36 -32.93
CA HIS A 153 -21.86 -5.20 -31.84
C HIS A 153 -20.80 -5.58 -30.80
N GLN A 154 -19.54 -5.76 -31.21
CA GLN A 154 -18.42 -5.95 -30.27
C GLN A 154 -18.10 -4.68 -29.46
N GLN A 155 -18.36 -3.49 -30.02
CA GLN A 155 -18.20 -2.23 -29.30
C GLN A 155 -19.35 -2.00 -28.29
N ASP A 156 -20.57 -2.47 -28.55
CA ASP A 156 -21.70 -2.32 -27.62
C ASP A 156 -21.59 -3.24 -26.37
N GLU A 157 -21.09 -4.48 -26.50
CA GLU A 157 -20.77 -5.32 -25.32
C GLU A 157 -19.68 -4.70 -24.44
N THR A 158 -18.78 -3.91 -25.06
CA THR A 158 -17.73 -3.18 -24.34
C THR A 158 -18.31 -2.04 -23.51
N ILE A 159 -19.40 -1.39 -23.96
CA ILE A 159 -20.04 -0.27 -23.24
C ILE A 159 -20.85 -0.77 -22.03
N ASP A 160 -21.55 -1.90 -22.13
CA ASP A 160 -22.35 -2.43 -21.01
C ASP A 160 -21.45 -2.92 -19.85
N THR A 161 -20.27 -3.45 -20.19
CA THR A 161 -19.23 -3.82 -19.22
C THR A 161 -18.56 -2.60 -18.57
N ILE A 162 -18.42 -1.49 -19.30
CA ILE A 162 -17.93 -0.20 -18.76
C ILE A 162 -18.91 0.35 -17.71
N SER A 163 -20.23 0.24 -17.93
CA SER A 163 -21.26 0.68 -17.00
C SER A 163 -21.25 -0.14 -15.69
N GLY A 164 -21.08 -1.46 -15.80
CA GLY A 164 -20.90 -2.34 -14.63
C GLY A 164 -19.64 -2.02 -13.83
N THR A 165 -18.53 -1.71 -14.51
CA THR A 165 -17.24 -1.40 -13.86
C THR A 165 -17.20 0.00 -13.26
N LEU A 166 -17.92 0.98 -13.82
CA LEU A 166 -18.07 2.32 -13.22
C LEU A 166 -18.84 2.24 -11.90
N SER A 167 -19.83 1.34 -11.81
CA SER A 167 -20.53 1.04 -10.56
C SER A 167 -19.58 0.38 -9.54
N THR A 168 -18.77 -0.59 -9.97
CA THR A 168 -17.78 -1.25 -9.09
C THR A 168 -16.64 -0.32 -8.69
N LEU A 169 -16.20 0.60 -9.56
CA LEU A 169 -15.18 1.61 -9.28
C LEU A 169 -15.72 2.71 -8.37
N ALA A 170 -16.99 3.12 -8.51
CA ALA A 170 -17.64 4.03 -7.57
C ALA A 170 -17.80 3.37 -6.18
N GLU A 171 -18.11 2.08 -6.15
CA GLU A 171 -18.19 1.28 -4.92
C GLU A 171 -16.80 1.07 -4.28
N GLN A 172 -15.77 0.80 -5.08
CA GLN A 172 -14.39 0.61 -4.61
C GLN A 172 -13.72 1.94 -4.21
N ALA A 173 -13.94 3.03 -4.94
CA ALA A 173 -13.51 4.38 -4.55
C ALA A 173 -14.24 4.87 -3.28
N GLY A 174 -15.51 4.51 -3.12
CA GLY A 174 -16.28 4.76 -1.89
C GLY A 174 -15.89 3.86 -0.71
N LEU A 175 -15.31 2.69 -0.97
CA LEU A 175 -14.70 1.82 0.04
C LEU A 175 -13.32 2.34 0.44
N MET A 176 -12.46 2.76 -0.49
CA MET A 176 -11.15 3.35 -0.15
C MET A 176 -11.27 4.70 0.55
N GLY A 177 -12.21 5.56 0.14
CA GLY A 177 -12.50 6.82 0.83
C GLY A 177 -13.01 6.66 2.26
N ARG A 178 -13.66 5.51 2.58
CA ARG A 178 -14.04 5.13 3.94
C ARG A 178 -12.93 4.41 4.69
N GLU A 179 -12.20 3.51 4.04
CA GLU A 179 -11.12 2.71 4.65
C GLU A 179 -9.91 3.59 5.04
N ILE A 180 -9.62 4.64 4.27
CA ILE A 180 -8.66 5.70 4.64
C ILE A 180 -9.12 6.50 5.88
N GLY A 181 -10.43 6.58 6.14
CA GLY A 181 -11.01 7.16 7.37
C GLY A 181 -11.16 6.18 8.54
N GLU A 182 -11.43 4.90 8.26
CA GLU A 182 -11.60 3.81 9.24
C GLU A 182 -10.25 3.27 9.75
N HIS A 183 -9.14 3.58 9.09
CA HIS A 183 -7.79 3.43 9.67
C HIS A 183 -7.53 4.34 10.90
N ASN A 184 -8.49 5.21 11.26
CA ASN A 184 -8.53 5.90 12.55
C ASN A 184 -9.02 4.98 13.71
N GLU A 185 -9.64 3.83 13.41
CA GLU A 185 -10.14 2.86 14.42
C GLU A 185 -9.10 1.78 14.77
N MET A 186 -8.20 1.42 13.83
CA MET A 186 -7.07 0.50 14.11
C MET A 186 -5.91 1.14 14.91
N LEU A 187 -5.90 2.47 15.05
CA LEU A 187 -5.00 3.16 15.99
C LEU A 187 -5.34 2.85 17.45
N GLY A 188 -6.58 2.48 17.77
CA GLY A 188 -6.96 2.06 19.12
C GLY A 188 -6.23 0.79 19.59
N ASP A 189 -5.91 -0.13 18.69
CA ASP A 189 -5.25 -1.39 19.08
C ASP A 189 -3.72 -1.27 19.17
N LEU A 190 -3.11 -0.37 18.38
CA LEU A 190 -1.70 -0.03 18.55
C LEU A 190 -1.49 0.84 19.80
N GLU A 191 -2.37 1.81 20.08
CA GLU A 191 -2.38 2.62 21.31
C GLU A 191 -2.56 1.74 22.56
N ARG A 192 -3.54 0.82 22.55
CA ARG A 192 -3.68 -0.20 23.62
C ARG A 192 -2.44 -1.09 23.76
N GLY A 193 -1.78 -1.41 22.66
CA GLY A 193 -0.54 -2.19 22.66
C GLY A 193 0.65 -1.43 23.25
N VAL A 194 0.76 -0.13 22.97
CA VAL A 194 1.78 0.77 23.52
C VAL A 194 1.52 1.06 25.00
N ASP A 195 0.29 1.35 25.41
CA ASP A 195 -0.09 1.54 26.83
C ASP A 195 0.15 0.27 27.67
N GLN A 196 -0.16 -0.91 27.13
CA GLN A 196 0.20 -2.17 27.78
C GLN A 196 1.70 -2.40 27.88
N THR A 197 2.48 -1.86 26.93
CA THR A 197 3.94 -1.99 26.96
C THR A 197 4.55 -1.00 27.95
N ASP A 198 4.06 0.23 28.02
CA ASP A 198 4.53 1.25 28.95
C ASP A 198 4.22 0.87 30.42
N THR A 199 3.02 0.34 30.68
CA THR A 199 2.67 -0.19 32.02
C THR A 199 3.51 -1.41 32.43
N LYS A 200 3.85 -2.30 31.49
CA LYS A 200 4.77 -3.42 31.74
C LYS A 200 6.20 -2.93 31.99
N LEU A 201 6.65 -1.91 31.26
CA LEU A 201 7.96 -1.30 31.42
C LEU A 201 8.09 -0.54 32.75
N ASP A 202 7.08 0.24 33.16
CA ASP A 202 7.08 0.93 34.46
C ASP A 202 7.08 -0.09 35.61
N THR A 203 6.28 -1.15 35.51
CA THR A 203 6.29 -2.25 36.49
C THR A 203 7.66 -2.93 36.56
N ALA A 204 8.31 -3.16 35.41
CA ALA A 204 9.65 -3.74 35.35
C ALA A 204 10.71 -2.81 35.95
N MET A 205 10.63 -1.51 35.67
CA MET A 205 11.52 -0.49 36.24
C MET A 205 11.33 -0.33 37.75
N GLN A 206 10.08 -0.36 38.24
CA GLN A 206 9.80 -0.35 39.68
C GLN A 206 10.35 -1.59 40.38
N ARG A 207 10.21 -2.78 39.77
CA ARG A 207 10.85 -4.01 40.28
C ARG A 207 12.36 -3.87 40.30
N MET A 208 12.97 -3.35 39.24
CA MET A 208 14.42 -3.11 39.16
C MET A 208 14.89 -2.15 40.27
N ARG A 209 14.22 -1.01 40.45
CA ARG A 209 14.52 -0.05 41.55
C ARG A 209 14.38 -0.70 42.92
N LYS A 210 13.36 -1.54 43.11
CA LYS A 210 13.16 -2.29 44.36
C LYS A 210 14.26 -3.32 44.59
N PHE A 211 14.71 -4.03 43.55
CA PHE A 211 15.84 -4.96 43.63
C PHE A 211 17.15 -4.25 43.97
N ILE A 212 17.45 -3.13 43.34
CA ILE A 212 18.65 -2.33 43.61
C ILE A 212 18.63 -1.86 45.08
N ARG A 213 17.51 -1.31 45.53
CA ARG A 213 17.38 -0.82 46.91
C ARG A 213 17.47 -1.94 47.95
N GLN A 214 16.86 -3.10 47.69
CA GLN A 214 16.97 -4.25 48.60
C GLN A 214 18.39 -4.83 48.65
N THR A 215 19.11 -4.85 47.53
CA THR A 215 20.51 -5.31 47.52
C THR A 215 21.45 -4.34 48.22
N GLU A 216 21.21 -3.03 48.11
CA GLU A 216 21.99 -2.00 48.81
C GLU A 216 21.78 -2.06 50.33
N GLU A 217 20.53 -2.12 50.81
CA GLU A 217 20.25 -2.16 52.24
C GLU A 217 20.72 -3.46 52.90
N THR A 218 20.60 -4.60 52.20
CA THR A 218 21.06 -5.90 52.73
C THR A 218 22.59 -5.95 52.83
N LYS A 219 23.32 -5.44 51.82
CA LYS A 219 24.79 -5.41 51.84
C LYS A 219 25.34 -4.39 52.84
N SER A 220 24.70 -3.22 52.96
CA SER A 220 25.08 -2.19 53.93
C SER A 220 24.87 -2.66 55.37
N GLY A 221 23.72 -3.28 55.66
CA GLY A 221 23.43 -3.83 56.99
C GLY A 221 24.41 -4.93 57.41
N TRP A 222 24.76 -5.84 56.51
CA TRP A 222 25.76 -6.88 56.77
C TRP A 222 27.16 -6.31 57.03
N CYS A 223 27.56 -5.28 56.28
CA CYS A 223 28.84 -4.61 56.48
C CYS A 223 28.94 -4.01 57.89
N ILE A 224 27.90 -3.32 58.35
CA ILE A 224 27.84 -2.71 59.69
C ILE A 224 27.94 -3.79 60.79
N VAL A 225 27.20 -4.90 60.67
CA VAL A 225 27.24 -5.99 61.66
C VAL A 225 28.63 -6.62 61.73
N ILE A 226 29.27 -6.88 60.59
CA ILE A 226 30.63 -7.42 60.55
C ILE A 226 31.63 -6.46 61.21
N LEU A 227 31.52 -5.15 60.95
CA LEU A 227 32.36 -4.12 61.56
C LEU A 227 32.23 -4.10 63.09
N ILE A 228 31.00 -4.24 63.62
CA ILE A 228 30.74 -4.28 65.07
C ILE A 228 31.37 -5.52 65.70
N ILE A 229 31.27 -6.69 65.07
CA ILE A 229 31.87 -7.94 65.57
C ILE A 229 33.39 -7.81 65.63
N VAL A 230 34.02 -7.29 64.56
CA VAL A 230 35.47 -7.05 64.52
C VAL A 230 35.90 -6.10 65.63
N LEU A 231 35.16 -5.02 65.86
CA LEU A 231 35.42 -4.06 66.94
C LEU A 231 35.33 -4.73 68.32
N MET A 232 34.32 -5.56 68.56
CA MET A 232 34.15 -6.30 69.81
C MET A 232 35.31 -7.26 70.09
N VAL A 233 35.79 -7.98 69.07
CA VAL A 233 36.94 -8.87 69.19
C VAL A 233 38.21 -8.08 69.52
N LEU A 234 38.44 -6.94 68.86
CA LEU A 234 39.57 -6.08 69.15
C LEU A 234 39.52 -5.53 70.58
N LEU A 235 38.35 -5.12 71.07
CA LEU A 235 38.18 -4.65 72.45
C LEU A 235 38.49 -5.75 73.47
N LEU A 236 38.00 -6.97 73.25
CA LEU A 236 38.28 -8.11 74.13
C LEU A 236 39.77 -8.46 74.13
N ALA A 237 40.42 -8.43 72.96
CA ALA A 237 41.86 -8.68 72.87
C ALA A 237 42.69 -7.64 73.65
N VAL A 238 42.28 -6.36 73.65
CA VAL A 238 42.95 -5.30 74.40
C VAL A 238 42.70 -5.40 75.91
N ILE A 239 41.51 -5.84 76.34
CA ILE A 239 41.18 -5.98 77.77
C ILE A 239 41.82 -7.24 78.39
N LEU A 240 42.00 -8.29 77.59
CA LEU A 240 42.54 -9.58 78.05
C LEU A 240 44.08 -9.64 78.05
N VAL A 241 44.74 -8.72 77.33
CA VAL A 241 46.20 -8.48 77.34
C VAL A 241 46.55 -7.50 78.44
#